data_AF-A0A4U8Z1I6-F1
#
_entry.id   AF-A0A4U8Z1I6-F1
#
_cell.length_a   1.000
_cell.length_b   1.000
_cell.length_c   1.000
_cell.angle_alpha   90.00
_cell.angle_beta   90.00
_cell.angle_gamma   90.00
#
_symmetry.space_group_name_H-M   'P 1'
#
loop_
_entity.id
_entity.type
_entity.pdbx_description
1 polymer ?
#
loop_
_entity_poly.entity_id
_entity_poly.type
_entity_poly.pdbx_seq_one_letter_code
_entity_poly.pdbx_strand_id
1 'polypeptide(L)'
;MKSLIMKRVALAALAMVALAPGALGDDVPFARPPLEKSLDTYLISLGDIMSAAQLRHIKLWQAIKAKNWGLVNFEATLLEDGFAAAAMLYRNIPIEFVTAAAKPLEALKDGAAAKDPVKLAKSFAELTAACNACHEAGEVGFVKIQTPTSSPFTNQNFAPERK
;
A
#
# COMPACT_ATOMS: atom_id res chain seq x y z
N MET A 1 -37.78 -38.87 -58.51
CA MET A 1 -38.46 -39.89 -57.67
C MET A 1 -37.57 -40.19 -56.47
N LYS A 2 -38.10 -39.98 -55.26
CA LYS A 2 -37.61 -40.43 -53.94
C LYS A 2 -36.32 -39.75 -53.44
N SER A 3 -36.42 -38.76 -52.54
CA SER A 3 -36.60 -38.91 -51.07
C SER A 3 -35.27 -39.27 -50.41
N LEU A 4 -34.78 -38.73 -49.30
CA LEU A 4 -35.20 -37.74 -48.29
C LEU A 4 -34.17 -37.90 -47.14
N ILE A 5 -33.84 -36.84 -46.41
CA ILE A 5 -33.24 -36.86 -45.05
C ILE A 5 -31.81 -37.45 -44.90
N MET A 6 -30.86 -36.58 -44.54
CA MET A 6 -30.36 -36.57 -43.14
C MET A 6 -29.64 -35.25 -42.84
N LYS A 7 -30.31 -34.41 -42.05
CA LYS A 7 -29.72 -33.27 -41.35
C LYS A 7 -28.65 -33.81 -40.38
N ARG A 8 -27.44 -33.27 -40.41
CA ARG A 8 -26.58 -33.19 -39.23
C ARG A 8 -26.02 -31.78 -39.13
N VAL A 9 -26.68 -31.02 -38.27
CA VAL A 9 -26.19 -29.80 -37.64
C VAL A 9 -24.99 -30.18 -36.77
N ALA A 10 -23.88 -29.47 -36.89
CA ALA A 10 -22.86 -29.29 -35.85
C ALA A 10 -22.08 -28.02 -36.21
N LEU A 11 -22.62 -26.84 -35.86
CA LEU A 11 -22.29 -26.06 -34.66
C LEU A 11 -20.84 -25.54 -34.65
N ALA A 12 -20.76 -24.21 -34.62
CA ALA A 12 -19.57 -23.38 -34.67
C ALA A 12 -18.54 -23.69 -33.56
N ALA A 13 -17.26 -23.63 -33.91
CA ALA A 13 -16.19 -23.38 -32.94
C ALA A 13 -15.79 -21.91 -33.04
N LEU A 14 -16.52 -21.06 -32.30
CA LEU A 14 -16.03 -19.74 -31.94
C LEU A 14 -14.83 -19.97 -31.02
N ALA A 15 -13.61 -19.72 -31.49
CA ALA A 15 -12.43 -19.75 -30.64
C ALA A 15 -12.61 -18.67 -29.56
N MET A 16 -12.93 -19.11 -28.34
CA MET A 16 -13.02 -18.26 -27.17
C MET A 16 -11.69 -17.56 -26.97
N VAL A 17 -11.70 -16.22 -27.04
CA VAL A 17 -10.70 -15.38 -26.40
C VAL A 17 -10.73 -15.76 -24.92
N ALA A 18 -9.77 -16.56 -24.49
CA ALA A 18 -9.60 -16.86 -23.08
C ALA A 18 -9.31 -15.53 -22.37
N LEU A 19 -10.24 -15.13 -21.50
CA LEU A 19 -10.09 -14.01 -20.59
C LEU A 19 -8.72 -14.13 -19.91
N ALA A 20 -7.92 -13.07 -19.98
CA ALA A 20 -6.81 -12.93 -19.05
C ALA A 20 -7.37 -13.12 -17.62
N PRO A 21 -6.77 -13.98 -16.78
CA PRO A 21 -7.14 -13.99 -15.37
C PRO A 21 -6.83 -12.59 -14.85
N GLY A 22 -7.87 -11.85 -14.45
CA GLY A 22 -7.65 -10.71 -13.58
C GLY A 22 -6.95 -11.27 -12.35
N ALA A 23 -5.73 -10.80 -12.07
CA ALA A 23 -5.00 -11.17 -10.86
C ALA A 23 -5.94 -10.99 -9.67
N LEU A 24 -6.32 -12.08 -9.01
CA LEU A 24 -7.00 -12.00 -7.73
C LEU A 24 -5.97 -11.45 -6.73
N GLY A 25 -6.40 -10.63 -5.78
CA GLY A 25 -5.50 -10.01 -4.79
C GLY A 25 -4.70 -11.02 -3.95
N ASP A 26 -5.13 -12.28 -3.92
CA ASP A 26 -4.47 -13.39 -3.21
C ASP A 26 -3.21 -13.93 -3.92
N ASP A 27 -3.00 -13.61 -5.20
CA ASP A 27 -1.87 -14.12 -6.01
C ASP A 27 -0.62 -13.23 -5.96
N VAL A 28 -0.66 -12.09 -5.25
CA VAL A 28 0.51 -11.20 -5.14
C VAL A 28 1.54 -11.77 -4.15
N PRO A 29 2.86 -11.71 -4.46
CA PRO A 29 3.92 -12.37 -3.69
C PRO A 29 3.90 -12.14 -2.17
N PHE A 30 3.45 -10.97 -1.72
CA PHE A 30 3.53 -10.52 -0.32
C PHE A 30 2.22 -10.63 0.47
N ALA A 31 1.07 -10.85 -0.17
CA ALA A 31 -0.24 -10.84 0.50
C ALA A 31 -0.71 -12.23 0.95
N ARG A 32 0.17 -13.24 0.99
CA ARG A 32 -0.23 -14.58 1.42
C ARG A 32 -0.63 -14.56 2.90
N PRO A 33 -1.87 -14.94 3.25
CA PRO A 33 -2.31 -14.98 4.64
C PRO A 33 -1.52 -16.05 5.43
N PRO A 34 -1.43 -15.95 6.77
CA PRO A 34 -0.87 -17.00 7.60
C PRO A 34 -1.47 -18.36 7.25
N LEU A 35 -0.62 -19.40 7.18
CA LEU A 35 -1.11 -20.78 7.14
C LEU A 35 -1.87 -21.01 8.45
N GLU A 36 -3.14 -21.40 8.30
CA GLU A 36 -4.17 -21.60 9.34
C GLU A 36 -5.21 -20.46 9.44
N LYS A 37 -6.17 -20.54 8.51
CA LYS A 37 -7.50 -19.97 8.65
C LYS A 37 -8.22 -20.73 9.78
N SER A 38 -8.06 -20.32 11.04
CA SER A 38 -9.16 -20.54 11.98
C SER A 38 -10.30 -19.65 11.51
N LEU A 39 -11.45 -20.24 11.20
CA LEU A 39 -12.59 -19.56 10.57
C LEU A 39 -13.20 -18.44 11.45
N ASP A 40 -12.68 -18.25 12.67
CA ASP A 40 -13.21 -17.34 13.68
C ASP A 40 -12.47 -15.99 13.77
N THR A 41 -11.37 -15.78 13.03
CA THR A 41 -10.65 -14.49 13.05
C THR A 41 -10.75 -13.78 11.70
N TYR A 42 -11.51 -12.68 11.64
CA TYR A 42 -11.43 -11.75 10.52
C TYR A 42 -10.04 -11.08 10.54
N LEU A 43 -9.12 -11.59 9.73
CA LEU A 43 -7.80 -10.99 9.57
C LEU A 43 -7.89 -9.81 8.60
N ILE A 44 -7.49 -8.63 9.07
CA ILE A 44 -7.30 -7.43 8.25
C ILE A 44 -6.32 -7.74 7.11
N SER A 45 -6.67 -7.48 5.85
CA SER A 45 -5.83 -7.82 4.69
C SER A 45 -4.55 -6.97 4.64
N LEU A 46 -3.50 -7.43 3.93
CA LEU A 46 -2.31 -6.61 3.72
C LEU A 46 -2.67 -5.31 2.98
N GLY A 47 -3.63 -5.38 2.05
CA GLY A 47 -4.17 -4.23 1.34
C GLY A 47 -4.83 -3.21 2.27
N ASP A 48 -5.52 -3.65 3.32
CA ASP A 48 -6.11 -2.76 4.32
C ASP A 48 -5.03 -2.05 5.15
N ILE A 49 -3.98 -2.77 5.56
CA ILE A 49 -2.83 -2.17 6.26
C ILE A 49 -2.14 -1.15 5.36
N MET A 50 -1.90 -1.48 4.08
CA MET A 50 -1.26 -0.58 3.13
C MET A 50 -2.15 0.62 2.77
N SER A 51 -3.48 0.45 2.76
CA SER A 51 -4.42 1.56 2.59
C SER A 51 -4.36 2.52 3.78
N ALA A 52 -4.30 2.00 5.01
CA ALA A 52 -4.07 2.82 6.20
C ALA A 52 -2.71 3.52 6.13
N ALA A 53 -1.65 2.83 5.69
CA ALA A 53 -0.33 3.44 5.48
C ALA A 53 -0.37 4.59 4.45
N GLN A 54 -1.07 4.41 3.33
CA GLN A 54 -1.21 5.48 2.33
C GLN A 54 -1.94 6.71 2.90
N LEU A 55 -2.99 6.51 3.71
CA LEU A 55 -3.67 7.60 4.41
C LEU A 55 -2.74 8.34 5.38
N ARG A 56 -1.90 7.61 6.13
CA ARG A 56 -0.90 8.20 7.03
C ARG A 56 0.21 8.92 6.28
N HIS A 57 0.67 8.39 5.15
CA HIS A 57 1.63 9.05 4.26
C HIS A 57 1.11 10.43 3.81
N ILE A 58 -0.18 10.53 3.48
CA ILE A 58 -0.83 11.81 3.19
C ILE A 58 -0.82 12.74 4.40
N LYS A 59 -1.27 12.28 5.57
CA LYS A 59 -1.32 13.09 6.80
C LYS A 59 0.06 13.58 7.21
N LEU A 60 1.07 12.72 7.14
CA LEU A 60 2.47 13.03 7.41
C LEU A 60 2.96 14.17 6.52
N TRP A 61 2.67 14.15 5.22
CA TRP A 61 3.02 15.26 4.33
C TRP A 61 2.33 16.57 4.71
N GLN A 62 1.04 16.52 5.05
CA GLN A 62 0.32 17.71 5.51
C GLN A 62 0.91 18.26 6.82
N ALA A 63 1.30 17.37 7.74
CA ALA A 63 1.95 17.74 9.00
C ALA A 63 3.30 18.43 8.76
N ILE A 64 4.12 17.91 7.84
CA ILE A 64 5.40 18.53 7.43
C ILE A 64 5.14 19.94 6.90
N LYS A 65 4.22 20.10 5.93
CA LYS A 65 3.89 21.41 5.34
C LYS A 65 3.35 22.39 6.37
N ALA A 66 2.53 21.92 7.31
CA ALA A 66 1.97 22.74 8.38
C ALA A 66 2.96 23.04 9.52
N LYS A 67 4.18 22.46 9.48
CA LYS A 67 5.19 22.56 10.54
C LYS A 67 4.68 22.02 11.89
N ASN A 68 3.83 21.00 11.84
CA ASN A 68 3.26 20.35 13.01
C ASN A 68 4.13 19.15 13.44
N TRP A 69 5.18 19.45 14.19
CA TRP A 69 6.22 18.47 14.57
C TRP A 69 5.67 17.31 15.41
N GLY A 70 4.70 17.59 16.28
CA GLY A 70 4.03 16.54 17.05
C GLY A 70 3.28 15.57 16.15
N LEU A 71 2.57 16.09 15.15
CA LEU A 71 1.85 15.26 14.18
C LEU A 71 2.79 14.53 13.21
N VAL A 72 3.94 15.13 12.84
CA VAL A 72 4.98 14.42 12.07
C VAL A 72 5.47 13.20 12.83
N ASN A 73 5.82 13.36 14.12
CA ASN A 73 6.27 12.24 14.94
C ASN A 73 5.18 11.17 15.09
N PHE A 74 3.95 11.59 15.40
CA PHE A 74 2.81 10.69 15.58
C PHE A 74 2.50 9.84 14.33
N GLU A 75 2.37 10.47 13.16
CA GLU A 75 2.06 9.73 11.92
C GLU A 75 3.25 8.88 11.44
N ALA A 76 4.50 9.31 11.69
CA ALA A 76 5.68 8.51 11.38
C ALA A 76 5.74 7.24 12.25
N THR A 77 5.49 7.35 13.56
CA THR A 77 5.40 6.18 14.46
C THR A 77 4.29 5.23 14.03
N LEU A 78 3.09 5.73 13.72
CA LEU A 78 1.99 4.85 13.34
C LEU A 78 2.18 4.19 11.97
N LEU A 79 2.95 4.79 11.07
CA LEU A 79 3.41 4.14 9.84
C LEU A 79 4.37 3.00 10.13
N GLU A 80 5.34 3.24 11.02
CA GLU A 80 6.32 2.25 11.44
C GLU A 80 5.65 1.03 12.09
N ASP A 81 4.72 1.27 13.02
CA ASP A 81 3.90 0.23 13.66
C ASP A 81 3.09 -0.57 12.64
N GLY A 82 2.53 0.10 11.63
CA GLY A 82 1.80 -0.53 10.54
C GLY A 82 2.67 -1.46 9.69
N PHE A 83 3.90 -1.05 9.38
CA PHE A 83 4.86 -1.88 8.65
C PHE A 83 5.35 -3.07 9.50
N ALA A 84 5.59 -2.86 10.79
CA ALA A 84 5.91 -3.94 11.71
C ALA A 84 4.76 -4.96 11.83
N ALA A 85 3.52 -4.48 11.96
CA ALA A 85 2.33 -5.34 11.99
C ALA A 85 2.17 -6.14 10.68
N ALA A 86 2.39 -5.52 9.52
CA ALA A 86 2.39 -6.22 8.24
C ALA A 86 3.43 -7.36 8.22
N ALA A 87 4.66 -7.07 8.64
CA ALA A 87 5.74 -8.06 8.68
C ALA A 87 5.48 -9.23 9.66
N MET A 88 4.72 -8.98 10.74
CA MET A 88 4.31 -10.00 11.70
C MET A 88 3.13 -10.85 11.20
N LEU A 89 2.16 -10.23 10.52
CA LEU A 89 0.91 -10.87 10.12
C LEU A 89 1.01 -11.56 8.75
N TYR A 90 1.92 -11.17 7.88
CA TYR A 90 2.01 -11.67 6.50
C TYR A 90 3.31 -12.39 6.22
N ARG A 91 3.23 -13.42 5.38
CA ARG A 91 4.40 -14.23 4.99
C ARG A 91 5.05 -13.62 3.75
N ASN A 92 6.34 -13.89 3.60
CA ASN A 92 7.15 -13.52 2.43
C ASN A 92 7.38 -12.02 2.21
N ILE A 93 6.98 -11.14 3.13
CA ILE A 93 7.46 -9.75 3.11
C ILE A 93 8.96 -9.78 3.45
N PRO A 94 9.85 -9.37 2.53
CA PRO A 94 11.28 -9.32 2.83
C PRO A 94 11.54 -8.23 3.88
N ILE A 95 12.24 -8.59 4.96
CA ILE A 95 12.56 -7.68 6.07
C ILE A 95 13.33 -6.43 5.61
N GLU A 96 14.00 -6.52 4.48
CA GLU A 96 14.78 -5.45 3.89
C GLU A 96 13.90 -4.29 3.44
N PHE A 97 12.69 -4.56 2.95
CA PHE A 97 11.73 -3.52 2.56
C PHE A 97 11.11 -2.84 3.77
N VAL A 98 10.83 -3.60 4.83
CA VAL A 98 10.35 -3.06 6.11
C VAL A 98 11.41 -2.13 6.70
N THR A 99 12.66 -2.58 6.73
CA THR A 99 13.79 -1.82 7.24
C THR A 99 14.10 -0.59 6.37
N ALA A 100 13.99 -0.73 5.04
CA ALA A 100 14.17 0.38 4.10
C ALA A 100 13.11 1.47 4.28
N ALA A 101 11.88 1.10 4.65
CA ALA A 101 10.82 2.05 4.97
C ALA A 101 10.95 2.65 6.39
N ALA A 102 11.48 1.91 7.37
CA ALA A 102 11.68 2.40 8.74
C ALA A 102 12.76 3.48 8.84
N LYS A 103 13.88 3.35 8.12
CA LYS A 103 14.97 4.34 8.11
C LYS A 103 14.53 5.78 7.82
N PRO A 104 13.78 6.07 6.74
CA PRO A 104 13.30 7.43 6.49
C PRO A 104 12.24 7.90 7.50
N LEU A 105 11.47 6.99 8.13
CA LEU A 105 10.57 7.36 9.23
C LEU A 105 11.34 7.84 10.47
N GLU A 106 12.42 7.16 10.85
CA GLU A 106 13.33 7.64 11.90
C GLU A 106 13.94 9.00 11.53
N ALA A 107 14.42 9.15 10.30
CA ALA A 107 14.99 10.41 9.83
C ALA A 107 13.94 11.55 9.78
N LEU A 108 12.66 11.25 9.57
CA LEU A 108 11.56 12.21 9.68
C LEU A 108 11.33 12.64 11.13
N LYS A 109 11.33 11.69 12.09
CA LYS A 109 11.21 11.98 13.52
C LYS A 109 12.37 12.88 13.99
N ASP A 110 13.60 12.56 13.59
CA ASP A 110 14.76 13.43 13.84
C ASP A 110 14.61 14.81 13.20
N GLY A 111 14.14 14.86 11.94
CA GLY A 111 13.95 16.12 11.21
C GLY A 111 12.91 17.00 11.88
N ALA A 112 11.86 16.42 12.47
CA ALA A 112 10.86 17.12 13.26
C ALA A 112 11.44 17.65 14.58
N ALA A 113 12.26 16.85 15.27
CA ALA A 113 12.96 17.28 16.48
C ALA A 113 13.93 18.44 16.22
N ALA A 114 14.68 18.36 15.12
CA ALA A 114 15.60 19.42 14.67
C ALA A 114 14.88 20.61 13.98
N LYS A 115 13.59 20.47 13.67
CA LYS A 115 12.80 21.42 12.86
C LYS A 115 13.46 21.74 11.52
N ASP A 116 14.08 20.74 10.90
CA ASP A 116 14.82 20.87 9.66
C ASP A 116 13.94 20.53 8.45
N PRO A 117 13.44 21.53 7.70
CA PRO A 117 12.56 21.28 6.56
C PRO A 117 13.27 20.57 5.40
N VAL A 118 14.59 20.70 5.28
CA VAL A 118 15.38 20.06 4.23
C VAL A 118 15.51 18.57 4.53
N LYS A 119 15.86 18.22 5.79
CA LYS A 119 15.87 16.82 6.24
C LYS A 119 14.49 16.19 6.10
N LEU A 120 13.42 16.89 6.50
CA LEU A 120 12.04 16.38 6.38
C LEU A 120 11.63 16.10 4.93
N ALA A 121 11.88 17.04 4.01
CA ALA A 121 11.54 16.86 2.60
C ALA A 121 12.30 15.69 1.96
N LYS A 122 13.60 15.58 2.25
CA LYS A 122 14.45 14.49 1.78
C LYS A 122 13.96 13.14 2.32
N SER A 123 13.80 13.00 3.63
CA SER A 123 13.37 11.75 4.26
C SER A 123 11.96 11.34 3.80
N PHE A 124 11.05 12.29 3.56
CA PHE A 124 9.74 12.00 2.99
C PHE A 124 9.83 11.42 1.57
N ALA A 125 10.69 11.98 0.72
CA ALA A 125 10.93 11.47 -0.62
C ALA A 125 11.56 10.06 -0.60
N GLU A 126 12.50 9.82 0.33
CA GLU A 126 13.09 8.50 0.56
C GLU A 126 12.05 7.47 1.02
N LEU A 127 11.12 7.86 1.92
CA LEU A 127 9.98 7.02 2.30
C LEU A 127 9.10 6.66 1.09
N THR A 128 8.74 7.66 0.27
CA THR A 128 7.96 7.42 -0.96
C THR A 128 8.68 6.46 -1.91
N ALA A 129 10.00 6.59 -2.06
CA ALA A 129 10.79 5.67 -2.87
C ALA A 129 10.78 4.25 -2.30
N ALA A 130 10.93 4.09 -0.97
CA ALA A 130 10.87 2.81 -0.31
C ALA A 130 9.51 2.11 -0.47
N CYS A 131 8.39 2.85 -0.35
CA CYS A 131 7.05 2.33 -0.64
C CYS A 131 6.96 1.76 -2.06
N ASN A 132 7.42 2.54 -3.05
CA ASN A 132 7.37 2.13 -4.45
C ASN A 132 8.28 0.93 -4.76
N ALA A 133 9.46 0.85 -4.14
CA ALA A 133 10.36 -0.29 -4.33
C ALA A 133 9.74 -1.60 -3.82
N CYS A 134 9.06 -1.56 -2.67
CA CYS A 134 8.31 -2.69 -2.16
C CYS A 134 7.13 -3.06 -3.08
N HIS A 135 6.37 -2.07 -3.57
CA HIS A 135 5.25 -2.33 -4.47
C HIS A 135 5.70 -2.95 -5.81
N GLU A 136 6.84 -2.51 -6.36
CA GLU A 136 7.44 -3.10 -7.56
C GLU A 136 7.88 -4.55 -7.32
N ALA A 137 8.57 -4.81 -6.21
CA ALA A 137 8.99 -6.17 -5.84
C ALA A 137 7.81 -7.11 -5.51
N GLY A 138 6.70 -6.55 -5.03
CA GLY A 138 5.46 -7.27 -4.75
C GLY A 138 4.53 -7.39 -5.95
N GLU A 139 5.00 -7.10 -7.16
CA GLU A 139 4.24 -7.17 -8.42
C GLU A 139 2.95 -6.33 -8.45
N VAL A 140 2.87 -5.33 -7.56
CA VAL A 140 1.77 -4.35 -7.46
C VAL A 140 2.26 -2.93 -7.79
N GLY A 141 3.27 -2.81 -8.65
CA GLY A 141 3.88 -1.53 -9.04
C GLY A 141 2.92 -0.53 -9.69
N PHE A 142 1.72 -0.98 -10.10
CA PHE A 142 0.64 -0.10 -10.53
C PHE A 142 0.04 0.73 -9.37
N VAL A 143 0.23 0.32 -8.11
CA VAL A 143 -0.07 1.11 -6.91
C VAL A 143 1.08 2.09 -6.65
N LYS A 144 1.26 3.07 -7.54
CA LYS A 144 2.38 4.01 -7.44
C LYS A 144 2.09 5.13 -6.43
N ILE A 145 2.93 5.24 -5.41
CA ILE A 145 2.89 6.30 -4.41
C ILE A 145 3.66 7.53 -4.91
N GLN A 146 3.13 8.71 -4.63
CA GLN A 146 3.76 9.99 -4.95
C GLN A 146 3.64 10.95 -3.77
N THR A 147 4.37 12.07 -3.82
CA THR A 147 4.13 13.17 -2.89
C THR A 147 2.69 13.69 -3.04
N PRO A 148 1.89 13.76 -1.97
CA PRO A 148 0.51 14.20 -2.06
C PRO A 148 0.40 15.65 -2.56
N THR A 149 -0.38 15.85 -3.62
CA THR A 149 -0.66 17.17 -4.20
C THR A 149 -1.80 17.90 -3.49
N SER A 150 -2.73 17.15 -2.89
CA SER A 150 -3.85 17.63 -2.08
C SER A 150 -4.08 16.75 -0.85
N SER A 151 -4.99 17.15 0.04
CA SER A 151 -5.42 16.36 1.20
C SER A 151 -6.92 16.05 1.10
N PRO A 152 -7.34 14.79 1.22
CA PRO A 152 -8.75 14.44 1.37
C PRO A 152 -9.28 14.67 2.79
N PHE A 153 -8.40 14.93 3.77
CA PHE A 153 -8.76 15.15 5.17
C PHE A 153 -9.23 16.58 5.41
N THR A 154 -10.41 16.92 4.87
CA THR A 154 -11.03 18.23 5.02
C THR A 154 -11.56 18.49 6.44
N ASN A 155 -11.64 17.45 7.26
CA ASN A 155 -12.13 17.48 8.64
C ASN A 155 -11.02 17.44 9.71
N GLN A 156 -9.75 17.61 9.33
CA GLN A 156 -8.62 17.65 10.27
C GLN A 156 -7.88 18.99 10.14
N ASN A 157 -7.66 19.67 11.26
CA ASN A 157 -6.76 20.82 11.32
C ASN A 157 -5.32 20.34 11.48
N PHE A 158 -4.44 20.70 10.55
CA PHE A 158 -3.03 20.31 10.56
C PHE A 158 -2.12 21.34 11.22
N ALA A 159 -2.61 22.55 11.54
CA ALA A 159 -1.81 23.57 12.21
C ALA A 159 -1.27 23.02 13.56
N PRO A 160 -0.03 23.39 13.94
CA PRO A 160 0.48 23.04 15.26
C PRO A 160 -0.42 23.65 16.34
N GLU A 161 -0.56 22.96 17.46
CA GLU A 161 -1.22 23.55 18.63
C GLU A 161 -0.47 24.84 19.02
N ARG A 162 -1.24 25.91 19.24
CA ARG A 162 -0.69 27.13 19.82
C ARG A 162 -0.39 26.83 21.28
N LYS A 163 0.88 26.95 21.66
CA LYS A 163 1.27 27.03 23.07
C LYS A 163 0.82 28.37 23.65
#